data_AF-A0A166U4Y8-F1
#
_entry.id   AF-A0A166U4Y8-F1
#
_cell.length_a   1.000
_cell.length_b   1.000
_cell.length_c   1.000
_cell.angle_alpha   90.00
_cell.angle_beta   90.00
_cell.angle_gamma   90.00
#
_symmetry.space_group_name_H-M   'P 1'
#
loop_
_entity.id
_entity.type
_entity.pdbx_description
1 polymer ?
#
loop_
_entity_poly.entity_id
_entity_poly.type
_entity_poly.pdbx_seq_one_letter_code
_entity_poly.pdbx_strand_id
1 'polypeptide(L)'
;MPVNVKPKHKFWLYRKAAQAGLTAEQLQMYSQERMMNFRFIARITATYSTYTLTAEDLAPKAIAMELSDLGQFAEAAYSTLPTEFVFKNVDWLVEPDFPFEGYNALESSVLIASIRGRRADLGVYVAHRPELKQLVVAISGTSNLSQAFFDVRTLHHRYRAHPGCAVHTGFWKMYKGVRTELLDALAKGLHEKDVSELVITGHSMGGALSYLLALDLLLFGRVQLPAGLSIKLAVFGAPRCGNDKLVELWLELVKDYRIENGEDSFKELSVKAYNDGVPSLPPTYIGFRHFCRNPYYSTEGRLYITPASEAEHSLFRVEEEGADEKGRQRIYPRGGHNYYNSRDMERVTRRMGWMDKLMKDPDNKGWKDQYKAKVARRERGWDTKAQGKPATLKDS
;
A
#
# COMPACT_ATOMS: atom_id res chain seq x y z
N MET A 1 17.15 28.67 -5.55
CA MET A 1 18.27 28.25 -6.40
C MET A 1 18.63 26.81 -6.06
N PRO A 2 18.73 25.88 -7.03
CA PRO A 2 19.01 24.49 -6.72
C PRO A 2 20.48 24.32 -6.36
N VAL A 3 20.75 23.73 -5.19
CA VAL A 3 22.11 23.39 -4.75
C VAL A 3 22.66 22.32 -5.70
N ASN A 4 23.63 22.74 -6.51
CA ASN A 4 24.31 21.90 -7.48
C ASN A 4 25.30 20.99 -6.74
N VAL A 5 24.87 19.78 -6.38
CA VAL A 5 25.75 18.79 -5.73
C VAL A 5 26.76 18.28 -6.76
N LYS A 6 28.04 18.57 -6.53
CA LYS A 6 29.16 18.29 -7.45
C LYS A 6 29.26 16.80 -7.84
N PRO A 7 29.71 16.46 -9.06
CA PRO A 7 29.79 15.08 -9.58
C PRO A 7 30.55 14.08 -8.69
N LYS A 8 31.57 14.54 -7.95
CA LYS A 8 32.41 13.71 -7.09
C LYS A 8 31.65 13.06 -5.90
N HIS A 9 30.56 13.67 -5.44
CA HIS A 9 29.74 13.11 -4.35
C HIS A 9 28.89 11.90 -4.79
N LYS A 10 28.49 11.84 -6.06
CA LYS A 10 27.73 10.70 -6.61
C LYS A 10 28.60 9.45 -6.78
N PHE A 11 29.89 9.64 -7.09
CA PHE A 11 30.85 8.56 -7.26
C PHE A 11 31.18 7.82 -5.95
N TRP A 12 31.21 8.55 -4.83
CA TRP A 12 31.45 7.97 -3.50
C TRP A 12 30.26 7.16 -2.97
N LEU A 13 29.03 7.61 -3.20
CA LEU A 13 27.80 6.85 -2.93
C LEU A 13 27.76 5.54 -3.72
N TYR A 14 28.27 5.54 -4.96
CA TYR A 14 28.38 4.34 -5.81
C TYR A 14 29.37 3.31 -5.25
N ARG A 15 30.56 3.72 -4.78
CA ARG A 15 31.55 2.79 -4.19
C ARG A 15 31.06 2.13 -2.90
N LYS A 16 30.34 2.86 -2.03
CA LYS A 16 29.77 2.30 -0.79
C LYS A 16 28.58 1.37 -1.02
N ALA A 17 27.91 1.50 -2.16
CA ALA A 17 26.70 0.73 -2.45
C ALA A 17 26.97 -0.48 -3.37
N ALA A 18 28.02 -0.43 -4.19
CA ALA A 18 28.65 -1.62 -4.79
C ALA A 18 29.21 -2.57 -3.71
N GLN A 19 29.67 -2.04 -2.56
CA GLN A 19 30.02 -2.83 -1.37
C GLN A 19 28.82 -3.54 -0.71
N ALA A 20 27.58 -3.22 -1.09
CA ALA A 20 26.35 -3.81 -0.56
C ALA A 20 25.64 -4.76 -1.55
N GLY A 21 26.28 -5.12 -2.67
CA GLY A 21 25.76 -6.11 -3.63
C GLY A 21 24.59 -5.65 -4.50
N LEU A 22 24.33 -4.33 -4.61
CA LEU A 22 23.23 -3.79 -5.40
C LEU A 22 23.62 -3.57 -6.88
N THR A 23 22.68 -3.82 -7.80
CA THR A 23 22.84 -3.50 -9.22
C THR A 23 22.72 -1.99 -9.49
N ALA A 24 23.17 -1.52 -10.65
CA ALA A 24 23.09 -0.11 -11.02
C ALA A 24 21.63 0.40 -11.04
N GLU A 25 20.71 -0.42 -11.51
CA GLU A 25 19.27 -0.13 -11.58
C GLU A 25 18.68 0.02 -10.18
N GLN A 26 19.04 -0.88 -9.25
CA GLN A 26 18.61 -0.81 -7.85
C GLN A 26 19.16 0.44 -7.16
N LEU A 27 20.43 0.79 -7.40
CA LEU A 27 21.02 2.02 -6.87
C LEU A 27 20.31 3.26 -7.39
N GLN A 28 19.99 3.29 -8.68
CA GLN A 28 19.24 4.38 -9.29
C GLN A 28 17.85 4.49 -8.68
N MET A 29 17.11 3.39 -8.59
CA MET A 29 15.79 3.33 -7.97
C MET A 29 15.81 3.87 -6.53
N TYR A 30 16.69 3.34 -5.66
CA TYR A 30 16.78 3.81 -4.28
C TYR A 30 17.24 5.27 -4.15
N SER A 31 18.06 5.78 -5.09
CA SER A 31 18.45 7.19 -5.11
C SER A 31 17.30 8.15 -5.43
N GLN A 32 16.19 7.63 -5.95
CA GLN A 32 14.98 8.39 -6.29
C GLN A 32 13.93 8.40 -5.17
N GLU A 33 14.13 7.63 -4.10
CA GLU A 33 13.26 7.68 -2.91
C GLU A 33 13.26 9.10 -2.32
N ARG A 34 12.08 9.65 -2.10
CA ARG A 34 11.88 10.97 -1.49
C ARG A 34 10.87 10.93 -0.35
N MET A 35 10.06 9.87 -0.24
CA MET A 35 9.14 9.71 0.87
C MET A 35 9.88 9.28 2.15
N MET A 36 9.16 9.28 3.27
CA MET A 36 9.71 8.85 4.55
C MET A 36 10.25 7.41 4.46
N ASN A 37 11.51 7.24 4.88
CA ASN A 37 12.16 5.94 4.83
C ASN A 37 11.85 5.14 6.11
N PHE A 38 10.75 4.39 6.09
CA PHE A 38 10.31 3.56 7.22
C PHE A 38 11.24 2.41 7.59
N ARG A 39 12.28 2.13 6.80
CA ARG A 39 13.35 1.20 7.20
C ARG A 39 14.07 1.67 8.46
N PHE A 40 14.18 3.00 8.67
CA PHE A 40 14.74 3.54 9.91
C PHE A 40 13.84 3.22 11.11
N ILE A 41 12.51 3.33 10.94
CA ILE A 41 11.54 2.94 11.96
C ILE A 41 11.64 1.44 12.24
N ALA A 42 11.74 0.61 11.20
CA ALA A 42 11.90 -0.83 11.36
C ALA A 42 13.12 -1.17 12.25
N ARG A 43 14.25 -0.49 12.06
CA ARG A 43 15.45 -0.69 12.89
C ARG A 43 15.24 -0.40 14.38
N ILE A 44 14.25 0.41 14.75
CA ILE A 44 13.99 0.83 16.13
C ILE A 44 12.86 0.02 16.75
N THR A 45 11.79 -0.25 15.99
CA THR A 45 10.53 -0.76 16.54
C THR A 45 10.14 -2.13 16.03
N ALA A 46 10.71 -2.60 14.92
CA ALA A 46 10.35 -3.90 14.37
C ALA A 46 10.95 -5.03 15.17
N THR A 47 10.14 -6.07 15.38
CA THR A 47 10.56 -7.30 16.04
C THR A 47 10.69 -8.41 15.00
N TYR A 48 11.81 -9.12 15.05
CA TYR A 48 11.96 -10.39 14.34
C TYR A 48 11.24 -11.49 15.10
N SER A 49 10.45 -12.29 14.40
CA SER A 49 9.97 -13.57 14.93
C SER A 49 11.15 -14.52 15.14
N THR A 50 11.01 -15.42 16.12
CA THR A 50 11.89 -16.57 16.30
C THR A 50 11.58 -17.68 15.30
N TYR A 51 10.39 -17.68 14.70
CA TYR A 51 10.00 -18.58 13.62
C TYR A 51 10.71 -18.18 12.32
N THR A 52 11.24 -19.17 11.61
CA THR A 52 11.85 -19.00 10.30
C THR A 52 10.91 -19.60 9.27
N LEU A 53 10.51 -18.78 8.30
CA LEU A 53 9.61 -19.19 7.23
C LEU A 53 10.34 -20.09 6.23
N THR A 54 9.65 -21.10 5.73
CA THR A 54 10.18 -22.12 4.82
C THR A 54 9.31 -22.24 3.56
N ALA A 55 9.62 -23.21 2.71
CA ALA A 55 8.81 -23.60 1.55
C ALA A 55 7.35 -23.93 1.93
N GLU A 56 7.14 -24.52 3.11
CA GLU A 56 5.82 -24.95 3.58
C GLU A 56 4.90 -23.78 3.91
N ASP A 57 5.48 -22.63 4.24
CA ASP A 57 4.76 -21.39 4.53
C ASP A 57 4.39 -20.60 3.28
N LEU A 58 4.79 -21.04 2.08
CA LEU A 58 4.50 -20.30 0.86
C LEU A 58 3.00 -20.18 0.62
N ALA A 59 2.54 -18.94 0.45
CA ALA A 59 1.16 -18.68 0.10
C ALA A 59 0.87 -19.18 -1.33
N PRO A 60 -0.36 -19.66 -1.60
CA PRO A 60 -0.75 -20.04 -2.95
C PRO A 60 -0.57 -18.89 -3.94
N LYS A 61 -0.09 -19.20 -5.16
CA LYS A 61 0.11 -18.18 -6.21
C LYS A 61 -1.14 -17.36 -6.50
N ALA A 62 -2.32 -17.97 -6.44
CA ALA A 62 -3.60 -17.29 -6.63
C ALA A 62 -3.83 -16.17 -5.61
N ILE A 63 -3.45 -16.38 -4.34
CA ILE A 63 -3.54 -15.36 -3.29
C ILE A 63 -2.55 -14.21 -3.56
N ALA A 64 -1.34 -14.53 -4.00
CA ALA A 64 -0.36 -13.51 -4.38
C ALA A 64 -0.83 -12.66 -5.58
N MET A 65 -1.48 -13.27 -6.57
CA MET A 65 -2.09 -12.56 -7.70
C MET A 65 -3.26 -11.69 -7.26
N GLU A 66 -4.16 -12.22 -6.43
CA GLU A 66 -5.30 -11.47 -5.89
C GLU A 66 -4.84 -10.25 -5.06
N LEU A 67 -3.88 -10.43 -4.16
CA LEU A 67 -3.28 -9.32 -3.42
C LEU A 67 -2.61 -8.30 -4.33
N SER A 68 -1.95 -8.76 -5.41
CA SER A 68 -1.37 -7.86 -6.39
C SER A 68 -2.45 -7.01 -7.07
N ASP A 69 -3.57 -7.59 -7.47
CA ASP A 69 -4.70 -6.88 -8.09
C ASP A 69 -5.35 -5.89 -7.13
N LEU A 70 -5.68 -6.32 -5.91
CA LEU A 70 -6.29 -5.45 -4.89
C LEU A 70 -5.33 -4.33 -4.46
N GLY A 71 -4.02 -4.61 -4.46
CA GLY A 71 -2.99 -3.62 -4.21
C GLY A 71 -2.98 -2.47 -5.21
N GLN A 72 -3.33 -2.71 -6.48
CA GLN A 72 -3.42 -1.65 -7.49
C GLN A 72 -4.46 -0.60 -7.10
N PHE A 73 -5.59 -1.02 -6.51
CA PHE A 73 -6.61 -0.11 -6.00
C PHE A 73 -6.13 0.69 -4.78
N ALA A 74 -5.49 0.01 -3.81
CA ALA A 74 -4.92 0.66 -2.63
C ALA A 74 -3.87 1.72 -2.99
N GLU A 75 -3.04 1.41 -3.99
CA GLU A 75 -1.99 2.30 -4.49
C GLU A 75 -2.57 3.48 -5.29
N ALA A 76 -3.60 3.24 -6.12
CA ALA A 76 -4.30 4.30 -6.85
C ALA A 76 -5.00 5.33 -5.95
N ALA A 77 -5.33 4.97 -4.70
CA ALA A 77 -5.89 5.90 -3.73
C ALA A 77 -4.93 7.06 -3.37
N TYR A 78 -3.63 6.90 -3.62
CA TYR A 78 -2.62 7.95 -3.45
C TYR A 78 -2.52 8.92 -4.64
N SER A 79 -3.44 8.83 -5.60
CA SER A 79 -3.32 9.60 -6.84
C SER A 79 -3.22 11.10 -6.58
N THR A 80 -2.22 11.73 -7.19
CA THR A 80 -2.13 13.20 -7.24
C THR A 80 -2.99 13.77 -8.36
N LEU A 81 -3.50 12.91 -9.26
CA LEU A 81 -4.47 13.28 -10.29
C LEU A 81 -5.89 13.16 -9.71
N PRO A 82 -6.88 13.91 -10.23
CA PRO A 82 -8.27 13.70 -9.84
C PRO A 82 -8.69 12.25 -10.10
N THR A 83 -9.36 11.61 -9.14
CA THR A 83 -9.80 10.21 -9.24
C THR A 83 -10.69 9.98 -10.46
N GLU A 84 -11.59 10.92 -10.75
CA GLU A 84 -12.47 10.91 -11.93
C GLU A 84 -11.66 10.91 -13.22
N PHE A 85 -10.56 11.67 -13.25
CA PHE A 85 -9.65 11.68 -14.39
C PHE A 85 -8.98 10.31 -14.55
N VAL A 86 -8.51 9.70 -13.46
CA VAL A 86 -7.88 8.37 -13.49
C VAL A 86 -8.84 7.33 -14.07
N PHE A 87 -10.04 7.19 -13.50
CA PHE A 87 -11.00 6.16 -13.94
C PHE A 87 -11.57 6.41 -15.34
N LYS A 88 -11.68 7.68 -15.77
CA LYS A 88 -12.11 8.01 -17.14
C LYS A 88 -11.05 7.71 -18.21
N ASN A 89 -9.79 7.56 -17.81
CA ASN A 89 -8.64 7.46 -18.71
C ASN A 89 -7.75 6.25 -18.40
N VAL A 90 -8.28 5.26 -17.67
CA VAL A 90 -7.50 4.12 -17.19
C VAL A 90 -6.87 3.34 -18.35
N ASP A 91 -7.61 3.22 -19.45
CA ASP A 91 -7.28 2.56 -20.71
C ASP A 91 -5.88 2.91 -21.24
N TRP A 92 -5.50 4.19 -21.24
CA TRP A 92 -4.15 4.59 -21.66
C TRP A 92 -3.23 4.93 -20.48
N LEU A 93 -3.76 5.13 -19.27
CA LEU A 93 -2.93 5.37 -18.08
C LEU A 93 -2.18 4.13 -17.61
N VAL A 94 -2.68 2.93 -17.95
CA VAL A 94 -2.04 1.64 -17.64
C VAL A 94 -0.98 1.19 -18.64
N GLU A 95 -0.84 1.91 -19.76
CA GLU A 95 0.15 1.62 -20.79
C GLU A 95 1.60 1.89 -20.32
N PRO A 96 2.60 1.31 -21.01
CA PRO A 96 4.01 1.61 -20.77
C PRO A 96 4.32 3.12 -20.71
N ASP A 97 5.21 3.48 -19.79
CA ASP A 97 5.64 4.85 -19.46
C ASP A 97 4.60 5.75 -18.80
N PHE A 98 3.34 5.34 -18.68
CA PHE A 98 2.33 6.10 -17.94
C PHE A 98 2.34 5.79 -16.44
N PRO A 99 1.68 6.61 -15.60
CA PRO A 99 1.82 6.49 -14.15
C PRO A 99 1.37 5.14 -13.59
N PHE A 100 0.31 4.56 -14.16
CA PHE A 100 -0.31 3.32 -13.73
C PHE A 100 0.11 2.13 -14.59
N GLU A 101 1.30 2.19 -15.21
CA GLU A 101 1.89 1.09 -16.00
C GLU A 101 1.73 -0.27 -15.31
N GLY A 102 0.95 -1.17 -15.92
CA GLY A 102 0.67 -2.53 -15.42
C GLY A 102 -0.43 -2.63 -14.35
N TYR A 103 -1.22 -1.58 -14.13
CA TYR A 103 -2.35 -1.58 -13.19
C TYR A 103 -3.64 -2.10 -13.86
N ASN A 104 -3.55 -3.28 -14.47
CA ASN A 104 -4.61 -3.86 -15.29
C ASN A 104 -5.90 -4.16 -14.50
N ALA A 105 -5.82 -4.34 -13.18
CA ALA A 105 -6.99 -4.58 -12.34
C ALA A 105 -7.91 -3.37 -12.24
N LEU A 106 -7.41 -2.15 -12.52
CA LEU A 106 -8.20 -0.92 -12.59
C LEU A 106 -9.02 -0.84 -13.89
N GLU A 107 -8.62 -1.57 -14.94
CA GLU A 107 -9.34 -1.57 -16.20
C GLU A 107 -10.78 -2.07 -16.00
N SER A 108 -11.71 -1.57 -16.81
CA SER A 108 -13.14 -1.91 -16.74
C SER A 108 -13.83 -1.58 -15.40
N SER A 109 -13.16 -0.90 -14.47
CA SER A 109 -13.75 -0.46 -13.22
C SER A 109 -14.52 0.85 -13.40
N VAL A 110 -15.69 0.95 -12.77
CA VAL A 110 -16.56 2.12 -12.82
C VAL A 110 -16.49 2.86 -11.49
N LEU A 111 -16.06 4.12 -11.51
CA LEU A 111 -16.06 4.96 -10.32
C LEU A 111 -17.49 5.26 -9.85
N ILE A 112 -17.78 4.97 -8.58
CA ILE A 112 -19.05 5.27 -7.92
C ILE A 112 -18.98 6.60 -7.18
N ALA A 113 -17.89 6.81 -6.45
CA ALA A 113 -17.65 8.02 -5.68
C ALA A 113 -16.15 8.25 -5.44
N SER A 114 -15.78 9.53 -5.35
CA SER A 114 -14.47 10.00 -4.91
C SER A 114 -14.71 10.96 -3.75
N ILE A 115 -13.99 10.77 -2.65
CA ILE A 115 -14.19 11.49 -1.39
C ILE A 115 -12.84 12.03 -0.95
N ARG A 116 -12.84 13.30 -0.52
CA ARG A 116 -11.69 13.92 0.13
C ARG A 116 -12.05 14.31 1.55
N GLY A 117 -11.38 13.68 2.51
CA GLY A 117 -11.66 13.88 3.92
C GLY A 117 -11.33 15.29 4.38
N ARG A 118 -12.22 15.86 5.20
CA ARG A 118 -12.04 17.18 5.86
C ARG A 118 -10.78 17.29 6.72
N ARG A 119 -10.12 16.18 7.03
CA ARG A 119 -8.84 16.12 7.75
C ARG A 119 -7.78 15.48 6.86
N ALA A 120 -6.63 16.16 6.76
CA ALA A 120 -5.45 15.71 6.04
C ALA A 120 -5.66 15.40 4.54
N ASP A 121 -6.75 15.92 3.94
CA ASP A 121 -7.11 15.67 2.54
C ASP A 121 -7.12 14.17 2.19
N LEU A 122 -7.63 13.34 3.11
CA LEU A 122 -7.62 11.89 2.99
C LEU A 122 -8.38 11.45 1.73
N GLY A 123 -7.69 10.83 0.80
CA GLY A 123 -8.28 10.30 -0.43
C GLY A 123 -8.98 8.98 -0.17
N VAL A 124 -10.25 8.89 -0.56
CA VAL A 124 -11.04 7.65 -0.56
C VAL A 124 -11.82 7.57 -1.85
N TYR A 125 -11.97 6.39 -2.42
CA TYR A 125 -12.90 6.19 -3.51
C TYR A 125 -13.60 4.84 -3.43
N VAL A 126 -14.73 4.75 -4.10
CA VAL A 126 -15.53 3.54 -4.28
C VAL A 126 -15.65 3.28 -5.78
N ALA A 127 -15.27 2.09 -6.22
CA ALA A 127 -15.35 1.65 -7.61
C ALA A 127 -16.04 0.29 -7.72
N HIS A 128 -16.82 0.08 -8.76
CA HIS A 128 -17.45 -1.21 -9.07
C HIS A 128 -16.64 -1.91 -10.17
N ARG A 129 -16.38 -3.20 -10.02
CA ARG A 129 -15.78 -4.08 -11.03
C ARG A 129 -16.89 -5.02 -11.54
N PRO A 130 -17.56 -4.69 -12.66
CA PRO A 130 -18.75 -5.43 -13.10
C PRO A 130 -18.50 -6.91 -13.36
N GLU A 131 -17.41 -7.24 -14.04
CA GLU A 131 -17.06 -8.63 -14.40
C GLU A 131 -16.85 -9.54 -13.19
N LEU A 132 -16.39 -8.97 -12.06
CA LEU A 132 -16.18 -9.71 -10.82
C LEU A 132 -17.30 -9.50 -9.80
N LYS A 133 -18.31 -8.68 -10.14
CA LYS A 133 -19.37 -8.24 -9.21
C LYS A 133 -18.81 -7.74 -7.88
N GLN A 134 -17.70 -7.00 -7.94
CA GLN A 134 -17.00 -6.48 -6.77
C GLN A 134 -17.26 -4.99 -6.60
N LEU A 135 -17.60 -4.58 -5.39
CA LEU A 135 -17.53 -3.17 -4.98
C LEU A 135 -16.24 -2.99 -4.19
N VAL A 136 -15.31 -2.19 -4.72
CA VAL A 136 -14.00 -1.93 -4.10
C VAL A 136 -14.03 -0.54 -3.46
N VAL A 137 -13.73 -0.48 -2.17
CA VAL A 137 -13.42 0.77 -1.48
C VAL A 137 -11.93 0.81 -1.18
N ALA A 138 -11.26 1.87 -1.65
CA ALA A 138 -9.84 2.07 -1.44
C ALA A 138 -9.59 3.35 -0.63
N ILE A 139 -8.83 3.22 0.45
CA ILE A 139 -8.51 4.30 1.38
C ILE A 139 -7.02 4.60 1.31
N SER A 140 -6.66 5.86 1.04
CA SER A 140 -5.26 6.28 0.95
C SER A 140 -4.59 6.40 2.32
N GLY A 141 -3.26 6.39 2.32
CA GLY A 141 -2.47 6.79 3.49
C GLY A 141 -2.25 8.31 3.54
N THR A 142 -1.55 8.77 4.57
CA THR A 142 -1.05 10.15 4.62
C THR A 142 0.44 10.18 4.28
N SER A 143 0.90 11.22 3.57
CA SER A 143 2.33 11.44 3.33
C SER A 143 3.08 11.92 4.58
N ASN A 144 2.36 12.35 5.63
CA ASN A 144 2.91 12.92 6.86
C ASN A 144 2.77 11.98 8.07
N LEU A 145 2.95 10.68 7.83
CA LEU A 145 2.83 9.61 8.83
C LEU A 145 3.64 9.88 10.12
N SER A 146 4.77 10.60 10.07
CA SER A 146 5.50 10.99 11.28
C SER A 146 4.65 11.78 12.27
N GLN A 147 3.87 12.77 11.81
CA GLN A 147 3.03 13.55 12.71
C GLN A 147 1.91 12.69 13.32
N ALA A 148 1.38 11.74 12.57
CA ALA A 148 0.32 10.84 13.05
C ALA A 148 0.78 9.87 14.14
N PHE A 149 2.07 9.48 14.15
CA PHE A 149 2.62 8.51 15.11
C PHE A 149 3.34 9.13 16.31
N PHE A 150 3.91 10.33 16.18
CA PHE A 150 4.64 10.98 17.27
C PHE A 150 3.75 11.81 18.21
N ASP A 151 2.48 12.05 17.87
CA ASP A 151 1.55 12.81 18.72
C ASP A 151 0.84 11.90 19.75
N VAL A 152 1.65 11.27 20.60
CA VAL A 152 1.32 10.23 21.61
C VAL A 152 0.46 10.77 22.77
N ARG A 153 0.11 12.06 22.78
CA ARG A 153 -0.50 12.71 23.96
C ARG A 153 -1.96 12.34 24.24
N THR A 154 -2.65 11.63 23.34
CA THR A 154 -3.94 10.94 23.62
C THR A 154 -4.12 9.72 22.72
N LEU A 155 -3.40 8.62 22.98
CA LEU A 155 -3.35 7.47 22.07
C LEU A 155 -4.69 6.74 21.86
N HIS A 156 -5.51 6.63 22.91
CA HIS A 156 -6.72 5.78 22.90
C HIS A 156 -8.01 6.60 22.87
N HIS A 157 -8.79 6.44 21.80
CA HIS A 157 -10.19 6.83 21.76
C HIS A 157 -11.06 5.63 22.15
N ARG A 158 -11.83 5.76 23.22
CA ARG A 158 -12.69 4.68 23.74
C ARG A 158 -13.96 4.55 22.91
N TYR A 159 -14.32 3.33 22.55
CA TYR A 159 -15.66 3.02 22.02
C TYR A 159 -16.67 3.06 23.15
N ARG A 160 -17.59 4.04 23.13
CA ARG A 160 -18.59 4.19 24.21
C ARG A 160 -19.57 3.00 24.28
N ALA A 161 -19.90 2.41 23.13
CA ALA A 161 -20.81 1.27 23.04
C ALA A 161 -20.20 -0.05 23.53
N HIS A 162 -18.86 -0.17 23.52
CA HIS A 162 -18.15 -1.39 23.93
C HIS A 162 -17.09 -1.03 24.98
N PRO A 163 -17.41 -1.13 26.28
CA PRO A 163 -16.49 -0.81 27.36
C PRO A 163 -15.15 -1.55 27.21
N GLY A 164 -14.04 -0.85 27.41
CA GLY A 164 -12.68 -1.41 27.29
C GLY A 164 -12.12 -1.41 25.86
N CYS A 165 -12.95 -1.31 24.81
CA CYS A 165 -12.47 -1.18 23.44
C CYS A 165 -11.90 0.22 23.18
N ALA A 166 -10.71 0.28 22.57
CA ALA A 166 -10.03 1.52 22.23
C ALA A 166 -9.36 1.45 20.86
N VAL A 167 -9.44 2.57 20.12
CA VAL A 167 -8.81 2.79 18.81
C VAL A 167 -7.82 3.93 18.89
N HIS A 168 -6.82 3.93 18.01
CA HIS A 168 -5.91 5.05 17.87
C HIS A 168 -6.68 6.35 17.56
N THR A 169 -6.52 7.37 18.40
CA THR A 169 -7.27 8.64 18.28
C THR A 169 -7.07 9.31 16.91
N GLY A 170 -5.87 9.25 16.35
CA GLY A 170 -5.57 9.79 15.01
C GLY A 170 -6.37 9.09 13.93
N PHE A 171 -6.37 7.75 13.91
CA PHE A 171 -7.09 6.97 12.91
C PHE A 171 -8.60 7.18 13.03
N TRP A 172 -9.12 7.21 14.26
CA TRP A 172 -10.53 7.52 14.49
C TRP A 172 -10.93 8.92 14.01
N LYS A 173 -10.10 9.93 14.28
CA LYS A 173 -10.33 11.31 13.83
C LYS A 173 -10.39 11.40 12.31
N MET A 174 -9.56 10.64 11.60
CA MET A 174 -9.51 10.63 10.14
C MET A 174 -10.69 9.85 9.54
N TYR A 175 -10.95 8.66 10.09
CA TYR A 175 -12.11 7.84 9.69
C TYR A 175 -13.42 8.62 9.82
N LYS A 176 -13.67 9.26 10.97
CA LYS A 176 -14.85 10.14 11.16
C LYS A 176 -14.93 11.30 10.19
N GLY A 177 -13.80 11.74 9.63
CA GLY A 177 -13.74 12.81 8.64
C GLY A 177 -14.37 12.43 7.29
N VAL A 178 -14.37 11.13 6.95
CA VAL A 178 -14.91 10.59 5.70
C VAL A 178 -16.13 9.68 5.90
N ARG A 179 -16.36 9.19 7.13
CA ARG A 179 -17.35 8.15 7.47
C ARG A 179 -18.71 8.34 6.81
N THR A 180 -19.34 9.52 6.97
CA THR A 180 -20.70 9.75 6.45
C THR A 180 -20.74 9.57 4.92
N GLU A 181 -19.92 10.32 4.20
CA GLU A 181 -19.86 10.30 2.73
C GLU A 181 -19.46 8.91 2.21
N LEU A 182 -18.58 8.21 2.93
CA LEU A 182 -18.12 6.88 2.59
C LEU A 182 -19.22 5.83 2.73
N LEU A 183 -19.95 5.83 3.85
CA LEU A 183 -21.06 4.91 4.07
C LEU A 183 -22.20 5.19 3.09
N ASP A 184 -22.47 6.45 2.76
CA ASP A 184 -23.48 6.82 1.76
C ASP A 184 -23.06 6.34 0.35
N ALA A 185 -21.77 6.45 -0.01
CA ALA A 185 -21.24 5.93 -1.27
C ALA A 185 -21.29 4.39 -1.36
N LEU A 186 -21.02 3.68 -0.25
CA LEU A 186 -21.13 2.22 -0.18
C LEU A 186 -22.59 1.78 -0.30
N ALA A 187 -23.52 2.42 0.42
CA ALA A 187 -24.94 2.14 0.31
C ALA A 187 -25.44 2.34 -1.13
N LYS A 188 -25.03 3.43 -1.77
CA LYS A 188 -25.31 3.70 -3.19
C LYS A 188 -24.76 2.59 -4.09
N GLY A 189 -23.49 2.23 -3.93
CA GLY A 189 -22.84 1.20 -4.75
C GLY A 189 -23.49 -0.18 -4.60
N LEU A 190 -23.81 -0.59 -3.37
CA LEU A 190 -24.50 -1.85 -3.07
C LEU A 190 -25.94 -1.88 -3.58
N HIS A 191 -26.61 -0.72 -3.66
CA HIS A 191 -27.99 -0.63 -4.14
C HIS A 191 -28.09 -0.56 -5.67
N GLU A 192 -27.20 0.18 -6.32
CA GLU A 192 -27.28 0.48 -7.76
C GLU A 192 -26.56 -0.53 -8.66
N LYS A 193 -25.72 -1.40 -8.09
CA LYS A 193 -24.85 -2.32 -8.84
C LYS A 193 -25.08 -3.78 -8.46
N ASP A 194 -24.82 -4.68 -9.40
CA ASP A 194 -24.76 -6.12 -9.13
C ASP A 194 -23.44 -6.43 -8.39
N VAL A 195 -23.55 -6.67 -7.08
CA VAL A 195 -22.42 -6.86 -6.17
C VAL A 195 -22.62 -8.13 -5.36
N SER A 196 -21.68 -9.07 -5.48
CA SER A 196 -21.59 -10.26 -4.63
C SER A 196 -20.41 -10.21 -3.66
N GLU A 197 -19.47 -9.29 -3.85
CA GLU A 197 -18.33 -9.11 -2.94
C GLU A 197 -18.00 -7.63 -2.70
N LEU A 198 -17.88 -7.26 -1.43
CA LEU A 198 -17.34 -5.98 -0.99
C LEU A 198 -15.86 -6.14 -0.65
N VAL A 199 -15.00 -5.48 -1.41
CA VAL A 199 -13.57 -5.42 -1.14
C VAL A 199 -13.22 -4.11 -0.45
N ILE A 200 -12.62 -4.20 0.72
CA ILE A 200 -12.10 -3.07 1.48
C ILE A 200 -10.57 -3.13 1.42
N THR A 201 -9.93 -2.09 0.91
CA THR A 201 -8.48 -2.07 0.76
C THR A 201 -7.84 -0.74 1.13
N GLY A 202 -6.57 -0.81 1.51
CA GLY A 202 -5.78 0.34 1.90
C GLY A 202 -4.34 -0.03 2.19
N HIS A 203 -3.44 0.91 1.93
CA HIS A 203 -2.03 0.80 2.26
C HIS A 203 -1.67 1.74 3.41
N SER A 204 -0.69 1.37 4.23
CA SER A 204 -0.24 2.16 5.38
C SER A 204 -1.40 2.47 6.34
N MET A 205 -1.50 3.71 6.79
CA MET A 205 -2.65 4.25 7.52
C MET A 205 -4.00 3.92 6.85
N GLY A 206 -4.08 3.90 5.51
CA GLY A 206 -5.31 3.51 4.81
C GLY A 206 -5.80 2.12 5.22
N GLY A 207 -4.89 1.17 5.43
CA GLY A 207 -5.22 -0.16 5.93
C GLY A 207 -5.78 -0.17 7.36
N ALA A 208 -5.27 0.69 8.25
CA ALA A 208 -5.86 0.87 9.58
C ALA A 208 -7.29 1.43 9.51
N LEU A 209 -7.55 2.36 8.58
CA LEU A 209 -8.89 2.91 8.36
C LEU A 209 -9.83 1.90 7.70
N SER A 210 -9.30 0.99 6.87
CA SER A 210 -10.05 -0.14 6.31
C SER A 210 -10.60 -1.07 7.41
N TYR A 211 -9.82 -1.36 8.45
CA TYR A 211 -10.33 -2.07 9.64
C TYR A 211 -11.45 -1.31 10.35
N LEU A 212 -11.33 0.01 10.49
CA LEU A 212 -12.37 0.82 11.13
C LEU A 212 -13.65 0.87 10.31
N LEU A 213 -13.54 0.90 8.98
CA LEU A 213 -14.70 0.79 8.10
C LEU A 213 -15.36 -0.58 8.24
N ALA A 214 -14.60 -1.68 8.21
CA ALA A 214 -15.15 -3.02 8.35
C ALA A 214 -15.84 -3.21 9.72
N LEU A 215 -15.22 -2.75 10.81
CA LEU A 215 -15.84 -2.73 12.14
C LEU A 215 -17.17 -1.96 12.14
N ASP A 216 -17.22 -0.80 11.48
CA ASP A 216 -18.42 0.05 11.44
C ASP A 216 -19.58 -0.61 10.69
N LEU A 217 -19.27 -1.25 9.55
CA LEU A 217 -20.23 -2.01 8.76
C LEU A 217 -20.83 -3.18 9.55
N LEU A 218 -20.00 -3.90 10.32
CA LEU A 218 -20.45 -5.04 11.12
C LEU A 218 -21.19 -4.62 12.42
N LEU A 219 -20.89 -3.45 12.98
CA LEU A 219 -21.47 -3.02 14.27
C LEU A 219 -22.77 -2.21 14.17
N PHE A 220 -22.85 -1.25 13.24
CA PHE A 220 -23.83 -0.17 13.35
C PHE A 220 -24.96 -0.23 12.33
N GLY A 221 -24.93 -1.16 11.38
CA GLY A 221 -26.03 -1.43 10.44
C GLY A 221 -26.47 -0.24 9.58
N ARG A 222 -25.67 0.85 9.51
CA ARG A 222 -26.03 2.04 8.72
C ARG A 222 -26.05 1.74 7.21
N VAL A 223 -25.23 0.80 6.78
CA VAL A 223 -25.27 0.24 5.44
C VAL A 223 -25.84 -1.15 5.56
N GLN A 224 -27.00 -1.40 4.93
CA GLN A 224 -27.58 -2.74 4.90
C GLN A 224 -26.75 -3.60 3.95
N LEU A 225 -26.02 -4.56 4.50
CA LEU A 225 -25.29 -5.55 3.70
C LEU A 225 -26.31 -6.55 3.13
N PRO A 226 -26.30 -6.81 1.81
CA PRO A 226 -27.13 -7.86 1.21
C PRO A 226 -26.80 -9.23 1.80
N ALA A 227 -27.83 -10.09 1.92
CA ALA A 227 -27.63 -11.47 2.33
C ALA A 227 -26.71 -12.20 1.35
N GLY A 228 -25.73 -12.95 1.87
CA GLY A 228 -24.76 -13.68 1.05
C GLY A 228 -23.65 -12.81 0.44
N LEU A 229 -23.55 -11.53 0.80
CA LEU A 229 -22.43 -10.68 0.39
C LEU A 229 -21.12 -11.20 1.01
N SER A 230 -20.10 -11.45 0.19
CA SER A 230 -18.74 -11.71 0.68
C SER A 230 -18.05 -10.39 1.04
N ILE A 231 -17.30 -10.35 2.14
CA ILE A 231 -16.43 -9.22 2.50
C ILE A 231 -14.98 -9.67 2.44
N LYS A 232 -14.17 -8.90 1.71
CA LYS A 232 -12.72 -9.11 1.62
C LYS A 232 -11.99 -7.87 2.11
N LEU A 233 -11.18 -8.02 3.15
CA LEU A 233 -10.32 -6.98 3.68
C LEU A 233 -8.87 -7.24 3.27
N ALA A 234 -8.36 -6.50 2.29
CA ALA A 234 -7.00 -6.65 1.79
C ALA A 234 -6.17 -5.39 2.12
N VAL A 235 -5.21 -5.50 3.03
CA VAL A 235 -4.48 -4.33 3.55
C VAL A 235 -2.97 -4.54 3.48
N PHE A 236 -2.23 -3.47 3.22
CA PHE A 236 -0.79 -3.53 2.96
C PHE A 236 -0.03 -2.61 3.91
N GLY A 237 0.89 -3.15 4.70
CA GLY A 237 1.70 -2.36 5.62
C GLY A 237 0.88 -1.61 6.68
N ALA A 238 -0.27 -2.17 7.07
CA ALA A 238 -1.18 -1.52 8.01
C ALA A 238 -0.55 -1.45 9.42
N PRO A 239 -0.58 -0.27 10.07
CA PRO A 239 -0.21 -0.14 11.48
C PRO A 239 -1.27 -0.76 12.39
N ARG A 240 -0.90 -1.05 13.63
CA ARG A 240 -1.86 -1.46 14.68
C ARG A 240 -2.85 -0.33 14.94
N CYS A 241 -4.15 -0.62 14.95
CA CYS A 241 -5.17 0.42 15.01
C CYS A 241 -5.99 0.44 16.31
N GLY A 242 -5.98 -0.65 17.09
CA GLY A 242 -6.74 -0.77 18.33
C GLY A 242 -6.04 -1.59 19.39
N ASN A 243 -6.66 -1.63 20.58
CA ASN A 243 -6.20 -2.46 21.68
C ASN A 243 -6.70 -3.91 21.57
N ASP A 244 -6.19 -4.75 22.46
CA ASP A 244 -6.59 -6.15 22.64
C ASP A 244 -8.12 -6.35 22.69
N LYS A 245 -8.85 -5.55 23.46
CA LYS A 245 -10.31 -5.65 23.55
C LYS A 245 -11.03 -5.33 22.24
N LEU A 246 -10.53 -4.38 21.46
CA LEU A 246 -11.09 -4.12 20.14
C LEU A 246 -10.77 -5.25 19.15
N VAL A 247 -9.62 -5.92 19.30
CA VAL A 247 -9.28 -7.11 18.51
C VAL A 247 -10.16 -8.30 18.89
N GLU A 248 -10.45 -8.52 20.18
CA GLU A 248 -11.42 -9.53 20.63
C GLU A 248 -12.79 -9.30 19.97
N LEU A 249 -13.32 -8.07 20.06
CA LEU A 249 -14.58 -7.70 19.41
C LEU A 249 -14.53 -7.91 17.88
N TRP A 250 -13.43 -7.54 17.23
CA TRP A 250 -13.26 -7.78 15.78
C TRP A 250 -13.40 -9.26 15.42
N LEU A 251 -12.75 -10.15 16.18
CA LEU A 251 -12.79 -11.59 15.93
C LEU A 251 -14.19 -12.17 16.15
N GLU A 252 -14.92 -11.68 17.15
CA GLU A 252 -16.31 -12.05 17.40
C GLU A 252 -17.21 -11.63 16.23
N LEU A 253 -17.11 -10.37 15.77
CA LEU A 253 -17.91 -9.86 14.66
C LEU A 253 -17.65 -10.61 13.34
N VAL A 254 -16.38 -10.92 13.04
CA VAL A 254 -16.03 -11.70 11.84
C VAL A 254 -16.58 -13.11 11.94
N LYS A 255 -16.52 -13.73 13.13
CA LYS A 255 -17.08 -15.07 13.36
C LYS A 255 -18.59 -15.06 13.18
N ASP A 256 -19.30 -14.10 13.76
CA ASP A 256 -20.75 -13.99 13.66
C ASP A 256 -21.18 -13.78 12.19
N TYR A 257 -20.48 -12.91 11.46
CA TYR A 257 -20.73 -12.71 10.03
C TYR A 257 -20.59 -14.01 9.22
N ARG A 258 -19.57 -14.82 9.52
CA ARG A 258 -19.35 -16.13 8.89
C ARG A 258 -20.41 -17.17 9.26
N ILE A 259 -20.90 -17.16 10.49
CA ILE A 259 -22.01 -18.02 10.91
C ILE A 259 -23.27 -17.68 10.11
N GLU A 260 -23.53 -16.39 9.91
CA GLU A 260 -24.73 -15.91 9.19
C GLU A 260 -24.63 -16.11 7.66
N ASN A 261 -23.45 -15.93 7.06
CA ASN A 261 -23.28 -15.86 5.61
C ASN A 261 -22.41 -16.99 5.01
N GLY A 262 -21.89 -17.90 5.82
CA GLY A 262 -20.99 -19.00 5.44
C GLY A 262 -19.50 -18.72 5.75
N GLU A 263 -18.70 -19.76 5.98
CA GLU A 263 -17.30 -19.62 6.44
C GLU A 263 -16.42 -18.77 5.51
N ASP A 264 -16.64 -18.90 4.19
CA ASP A 264 -15.90 -18.16 3.16
C ASP A 264 -16.36 -16.71 2.96
N SER A 265 -17.44 -16.27 3.63
CA SER A 265 -18.04 -14.95 3.45
C SER A 265 -17.21 -13.79 3.99
N PHE A 266 -16.18 -14.06 4.80
CA PHE A 266 -15.26 -13.03 5.28
C PHE A 266 -13.80 -13.46 5.14
N LYS A 267 -13.01 -12.75 4.32
CA LYS A 267 -11.58 -13.01 4.09
C LYS A 267 -10.73 -11.82 4.47
N GLU A 268 -9.68 -12.07 5.24
CA GLU A 268 -8.72 -11.06 5.68
C GLU A 268 -7.33 -11.36 5.08
N LEU A 269 -6.82 -10.46 4.26
CA LEU A 269 -5.56 -10.56 3.55
C LEU A 269 -4.65 -9.40 3.96
N SER A 270 -4.12 -9.46 5.19
CA SER A 270 -3.22 -8.43 5.74
C SER A 270 -1.76 -8.76 5.41
N VAL A 271 -1.08 -7.89 4.66
CA VAL A 271 0.30 -8.09 4.20
C VAL A 271 1.28 -7.19 4.96
N LYS A 272 2.35 -7.78 5.49
CA LYS A 272 3.53 -7.07 5.99
C LYS A 272 4.69 -7.33 5.04
N ALA A 273 5.57 -6.34 4.83
CA ALA A 273 6.72 -6.51 3.94
C ALA A 273 8.06 -6.46 4.69
N TYR A 274 9.08 -7.10 4.10
CA TYR A 274 10.45 -6.99 4.60
C TYR A 274 10.89 -5.54 4.74
N ASN A 275 11.51 -5.23 5.88
CA ASN A 275 12.08 -3.93 6.22
C ASN A 275 11.04 -2.78 6.24
N ASP A 276 9.76 -3.09 6.41
CA ASP A 276 8.72 -2.12 6.70
C ASP A 276 8.52 -1.94 8.21
N GLY A 277 8.68 -0.71 8.69
CA GLY A 277 8.51 -0.36 10.10
C GLY A 277 7.07 0.00 10.49
N VAL A 278 6.19 0.31 9.53
CA VAL A 278 4.83 0.80 9.84
C VAL A 278 3.98 -0.23 10.59
N PRO A 279 3.97 -1.54 10.23
CA PRO A 279 3.26 -2.55 11.01
C PRO A 279 3.72 -2.64 12.47
N SER A 280 4.94 -2.18 12.78
CA SER A 280 5.45 -2.17 14.16
C SER A 280 4.89 -1.05 15.02
N LEU A 281 4.08 -0.16 14.45
CA LEU A 281 3.53 1.01 15.11
C LEU A 281 1.99 0.96 15.21
N PRO A 282 1.41 1.53 16.28
CA PRO A 282 2.08 1.83 17.55
C PRO A 282 2.61 0.53 18.21
N PRO A 283 3.63 0.61 19.10
CA PRO A 283 4.21 -0.59 19.72
C PRO A 283 3.23 -1.37 20.60
N THR A 284 3.47 -2.68 20.80
CA THR A 284 2.59 -3.53 21.61
C THR A 284 2.60 -3.20 23.10
N TYR A 285 3.72 -2.68 23.64
CA TYR A 285 3.84 -2.37 25.08
C TYR A 285 2.94 -1.20 25.54
N ILE A 286 2.41 -0.38 24.60
CA ILE A 286 1.38 0.63 24.88
C ILE A 286 -0.05 0.14 24.60
N GLY A 287 -0.23 -1.18 24.44
CA GLY A 287 -1.55 -1.82 24.39
C GLY A 287 -2.15 -2.04 23.00
N PHE A 288 -1.50 -1.58 21.93
CA PHE A 288 -1.98 -1.81 20.56
C PHE A 288 -1.68 -3.21 20.05
N ARG A 289 -2.59 -3.79 19.26
CA ARG A 289 -2.50 -5.14 18.71
C ARG A 289 -2.85 -5.15 17.22
N HIS A 290 -2.36 -6.16 16.50
CA HIS A 290 -2.83 -6.43 15.14
C HIS A 290 -4.19 -7.11 15.19
N PHE A 291 -5.03 -6.79 14.20
CA PHE A 291 -6.36 -7.40 14.05
C PHE A 291 -6.23 -8.78 13.40
N CYS A 292 -5.48 -8.86 12.30
CA CYS A 292 -5.26 -10.11 11.58
C CYS A 292 -4.47 -11.11 12.40
N ARG A 293 -5.04 -12.31 12.57
CA ARG A 293 -4.40 -13.44 13.25
C ARG A 293 -3.42 -14.18 12.36
N ASN A 294 -3.62 -14.24 11.05
CA ASN A 294 -2.75 -14.97 10.13
C ASN A 294 -2.31 -14.04 8.99
N PRO A 295 -1.47 -13.02 9.27
CA PRO A 295 -1.02 -12.10 8.24
C PRO A 295 -0.08 -12.81 7.25
N TYR A 296 0.04 -12.21 6.08
CA TYR A 296 1.03 -12.61 5.07
C TYR A 296 2.31 -11.79 5.23
N TYR A 297 3.44 -12.42 4.90
CA TYR A 297 4.74 -11.78 4.85
C TYR A 297 5.27 -11.77 3.41
N SER A 298 5.51 -10.58 2.88
CA SER A 298 6.03 -10.35 1.53
C SER A 298 7.53 -10.04 1.58
N THR A 299 8.33 -10.85 0.90
CA THR A 299 9.76 -10.60 0.74
C THR A 299 10.26 -11.19 -0.57
N GLU A 300 11.17 -10.47 -1.24
CA GLU A 300 11.85 -10.94 -2.47
C GLU A 300 10.91 -11.42 -3.60
N GLY A 301 9.72 -10.82 -3.69
CA GLY A 301 8.69 -11.18 -4.67
C GLY A 301 8.02 -12.53 -4.40
N ARG A 302 8.09 -13.00 -3.15
CA ARG A 302 7.35 -14.15 -2.63
C ARG A 302 6.44 -13.70 -1.48
N LEU A 303 5.41 -14.49 -1.25
CA LEU A 303 4.41 -14.27 -0.22
C LEU A 303 4.33 -15.52 0.64
N TYR A 304 4.38 -15.34 1.96
CA TYR A 304 4.34 -16.41 2.94
C TYR A 304 3.16 -16.20 3.88
N ILE A 305 2.52 -17.26 4.34
CA ILE A 305 1.55 -17.25 5.42
C ILE A 305 2.33 -17.29 6.73
N THR A 306 2.02 -16.39 7.67
CA THR A 306 2.69 -16.41 8.99
C THR A 306 1.87 -17.19 10.01
N PRO A 307 2.52 -17.92 10.95
CA PRO A 307 1.81 -18.60 12.03
C PRO A 307 1.07 -17.61 12.93
N ALA A 308 -0.10 -18.01 13.45
CA ALA A 308 -0.93 -17.12 14.25
C ALA A 308 -0.29 -16.69 15.59
N SER A 309 0.58 -17.51 16.15
CA SER A 309 1.37 -17.18 17.34
C SER A 309 2.36 -16.04 17.08
N GLU A 310 2.76 -15.84 15.83
CA GLU A 310 3.78 -14.89 15.41
C GLU A 310 3.18 -13.60 14.82
N ALA A 311 1.86 -13.45 14.84
CA ALA A 311 1.13 -12.36 14.17
C ALA A 311 1.52 -10.96 14.65
N GLU A 312 2.10 -10.82 15.84
CA GLU A 312 2.57 -9.53 16.37
C GLU A 312 3.95 -9.10 15.84
N HIS A 313 4.72 -10.03 15.27
CA HIS A 313 6.00 -9.74 14.65
C HIS A 313 5.81 -9.10 13.28
N SER A 314 6.73 -8.20 12.92
CA SER A 314 6.70 -7.49 11.64
C SER A 314 7.78 -7.98 10.68
N LEU A 315 8.79 -8.70 11.18
CA LEU A 315 9.90 -9.22 10.39
C LEU A 315 10.09 -10.72 10.64
N PHE A 316 10.44 -11.44 9.59
CA PHE A 316 10.69 -12.88 9.63
C PHE A 316 12.00 -13.16 8.89
N ARG A 317 12.70 -14.22 9.33
CA ARG A 317 13.75 -14.83 8.52
C ARG A 317 13.08 -15.82 7.57
N VAL A 318 13.66 -15.97 6.39
CA VAL A 318 13.25 -16.99 5.42
C VAL A 318 14.46 -17.89 5.19
N GLU A 319 14.25 -19.18 5.22
CA GLU A 319 15.27 -20.16 4.85
C GLU A 319 15.62 -20.01 3.37
N GLU A 320 16.91 -19.88 3.05
CA GLU A 320 17.36 -19.85 1.65
C GLU A 320 17.20 -21.26 1.07
N GLU A 321 16.34 -21.43 0.08
CA GLU A 321 16.27 -22.68 -0.69
C GLU A 321 17.52 -22.81 -1.57
N GLY A 322 17.89 -24.03 -1.97
CA GLY A 322 19.15 -24.39 -2.65
C GLY A 322 19.45 -23.69 -4.00
N ALA A 323 20.35 -24.29 -4.79
CA ALA A 323 21.07 -23.66 -5.92
C ALA A 323 20.26 -22.80 -6.92
N ASP A 324 18.95 -22.99 -7.06
CA ASP A 324 18.04 -22.19 -7.89
C ASP A 324 17.82 -20.74 -7.38
N GLU A 325 18.14 -20.45 -6.11
CA GLU A 325 18.04 -19.09 -5.55
C GLU A 325 19.26 -18.21 -5.87
N LYS A 326 20.42 -18.81 -6.15
CA LYS A 326 21.69 -18.07 -6.36
C LYS A 326 21.69 -17.18 -7.60
N GLY A 327 20.72 -17.35 -8.51
CA GLY A 327 20.57 -16.54 -9.73
C GLY A 327 19.38 -15.58 -9.75
N ARG A 328 18.51 -15.60 -8.72
CA ARG A 328 17.27 -14.79 -8.74
C ARG A 328 17.58 -13.33 -8.41
N GLN A 329 17.36 -12.44 -9.39
CA GLN A 329 17.53 -11.01 -9.18
C GLN A 329 16.42 -10.48 -8.27
N ARG A 330 16.80 -10.10 -7.04
CA ARG A 330 15.91 -9.43 -6.08
C ARG A 330 15.56 -8.04 -6.64
N ILE A 331 14.29 -7.76 -6.92
CA ILE A 331 13.91 -6.45 -7.51
C ILE A 331 14.10 -5.32 -6.48
N TYR A 332 13.68 -5.56 -5.24
CA TYR A 332 13.75 -4.60 -4.13
C TYR A 332 14.50 -5.18 -2.91
N PRO A 333 15.82 -5.43 -3.00
CA PRO A 333 16.57 -6.14 -1.96
C PRO A 333 16.61 -5.44 -0.59
N ARG A 334 16.34 -4.13 -0.52
CA ARG A 334 16.22 -3.40 0.76
C ARG A 334 14.81 -3.41 1.35
N GLY A 335 13.82 -4.01 0.67
CA GLY A 335 12.41 -3.96 1.05
C GLY A 335 11.93 -2.54 1.33
N GLY A 336 10.98 -2.39 2.25
CA GLY A 336 10.51 -1.10 2.75
C GLY A 336 9.02 -0.84 2.47
N HIS A 337 8.49 0.17 3.15
CA HIS A 337 7.06 0.46 3.17
C HIS A 337 6.43 0.76 1.80
N ASN A 338 7.19 1.19 0.80
CA ASN A 338 6.66 1.54 -0.53
C ASN A 338 6.79 0.40 -1.56
N TYR A 339 7.16 -0.81 -1.12
CA TYR A 339 7.52 -1.95 -1.97
C TYR A 339 6.64 -3.18 -1.68
N TYR A 340 5.34 -3.03 -1.94
CA TYR A 340 4.36 -4.11 -1.92
C TYR A 340 4.07 -4.59 -3.35
N ASN A 341 3.64 -5.86 -3.50
CA ASN A 341 3.18 -6.42 -4.77
C ASN A 341 4.18 -6.29 -5.93
N SER A 342 5.48 -6.29 -5.61
CA SER A 342 6.57 -6.07 -6.55
C SER A 342 6.50 -4.72 -7.31
N ARG A 343 5.87 -3.69 -6.74
CA ARG A 343 5.78 -2.33 -7.32
C ARG A 343 6.53 -1.29 -6.49
N ASP A 344 7.04 -0.25 -7.17
CA ASP A 344 7.59 0.97 -6.56
C ASP A 344 6.50 2.04 -6.51
N MET A 345 5.82 2.18 -5.37
CA MET A 345 4.77 3.20 -5.19
C MET A 345 5.30 4.64 -5.35
N GLU A 346 6.59 4.88 -5.09
CA GLU A 346 7.18 6.20 -5.30
C GLU A 346 7.33 6.50 -6.79
N ARG A 347 7.60 5.49 -7.64
CA ARG A 347 7.65 5.66 -9.11
C ARG A 347 6.32 6.14 -9.65
N VAL A 348 5.23 5.50 -9.24
CA VAL A 348 3.85 5.83 -9.61
C VAL A 348 3.55 7.28 -9.20
N THR A 349 3.80 7.61 -7.93
CA THR A 349 3.62 8.97 -7.38
C THR A 349 4.45 10.02 -8.12
N ARG A 350 5.72 9.74 -8.43
CA ARG A 350 6.58 10.66 -9.20
C ARG A 350 6.04 10.89 -10.60
N ARG A 351 5.60 9.83 -11.30
CA ARG A 351 5.05 9.90 -12.65
C ARG A 351 3.75 10.71 -12.67
N MET A 352 2.82 10.45 -11.74
CA MET A 352 1.60 11.26 -11.59
C MET A 352 1.93 12.74 -11.35
N GLY A 353 2.87 13.04 -10.45
CA GLY A 353 3.28 14.42 -10.18
C GLY A 353 4.00 15.12 -11.35
N TRP A 354 4.61 14.37 -12.27
CA TRP A 354 5.14 14.95 -13.52
C TRP A 354 4.03 15.26 -14.50
N MET A 355 3.06 14.36 -14.63
CA MET A 355 1.89 14.52 -15.48
C MET A 355 1.02 15.69 -15.02
N ASP A 356 0.63 15.72 -13.73
CA ASP A 356 -0.17 16.79 -13.12
C ASP A 356 0.43 18.17 -13.41
N LYS A 357 1.74 18.32 -13.23
CA LYS A 357 2.44 19.59 -13.51
C LYS A 357 2.36 20.04 -14.97
N LEU A 358 2.39 19.09 -15.92
CA LEU A 358 2.34 19.41 -17.35
C LEU A 358 0.91 19.70 -17.82
N MET A 359 -0.09 19.08 -17.17
CA MET A 359 -1.52 19.28 -17.44
C MET A 359 -2.10 20.56 -16.82
N LYS A 360 -1.38 21.21 -15.89
CA LYS A 360 -1.84 22.47 -15.26
C LYS A 360 -1.96 23.64 -16.23
N ASP A 361 -1.23 23.61 -17.33
CA ASP A 361 -1.34 24.59 -18.40
C ASP A 361 -2.35 24.06 -19.44
N PRO A 362 -3.56 24.64 -19.53
CA PRO A 362 -4.59 24.19 -20.46
C PRO A 362 -4.19 24.40 -21.93
N ASP A 363 -3.23 25.29 -22.22
CA ASP A 363 -2.75 25.56 -23.58
C ASP A 363 -1.65 24.59 -24.02
N ASN A 364 -1.12 23.77 -23.11
CA ASN A 364 -0.05 22.81 -23.39
C ASN A 364 -0.58 21.55 -24.10
N LYS A 365 -0.95 21.67 -25.37
CA LYS A 365 -1.45 20.54 -26.19
C LYS A 365 -0.42 19.40 -26.38
N GLY A 366 0.87 19.69 -26.21
CA GLY A 366 1.99 18.75 -26.35
C GLY A 366 2.43 18.08 -25.04
N TRP A 367 1.62 18.16 -23.96
CA TRP A 367 2.03 17.68 -22.64
C TRP A 367 2.38 16.19 -22.60
N LYS A 368 1.70 15.35 -23.41
CA LYS A 368 1.95 13.89 -23.46
C LYS A 368 3.36 13.56 -23.94
N ASP A 369 3.83 14.22 -25.00
CA ASP A 369 5.18 14.01 -25.53
C ASP A 369 6.25 14.53 -24.56
N GLN A 370 5.99 15.69 -23.95
CA GLN A 370 6.86 16.24 -22.90
C GLN A 370 6.96 15.31 -21.68
N TYR A 371 5.84 14.68 -21.30
CA TYR A 371 5.79 13.69 -20.24
C TYR A 371 6.62 12.45 -20.60
N LYS A 372 6.40 11.84 -21.76
CA LYS A 372 7.15 10.66 -22.23
C LYS A 372 8.65 10.94 -22.34
N ALA A 373 9.02 12.10 -22.89
CA ALA A 373 10.43 12.54 -22.94
C ALA A 373 11.04 12.69 -21.53
N LYS A 374 10.26 13.15 -20.56
CA LYS A 374 10.70 13.27 -19.17
C LYS A 374 10.90 11.91 -18.49
N VAL A 375 9.99 10.95 -18.70
CA VAL A 375 10.13 9.57 -18.23
C VAL A 375 11.38 8.94 -18.82
N ALA A 376 11.54 8.98 -20.14
CA ALA A 376 12.71 8.47 -20.84
C ALA A 376 14.02 9.06 -20.27
N ARG A 377 14.09 10.38 -20.09
CA ARG A 377 15.28 11.04 -19.54
C ARG A 377 15.58 10.67 -18.08
N ARG A 378 14.55 10.49 -17.24
CA ARG A 378 14.72 10.27 -15.79
C ARG A 378 14.92 8.81 -15.41
N GLU A 379 14.33 7.90 -16.17
CA GLU A 379 14.36 6.46 -15.88
C GLU A 379 15.37 5.74 -16.77
N ARG A 380 15.52 6.13 -18.06
CA ARG A 380 16.44 5.49 -19.02
C ARG A 380 17.68 6.33 -19.39
N GLY A 381 17.63 7.65 -19.18
CA GLY A 381 18.69 8.59 -19.62
C GLY A 381 20.01 8.54 -18.82
N TRP A 382 20.27 7.47 -18.06
CA TRP A 382 21.49 7.32 -17.26
C TRP A 382 22.50 6.33 -17.85
N ASP A 383 22.07 5.38 -18.69
CA ASP A 383 22.97 4.46 -19.42
C ASP A 383 23.99 5.23 -20.27
N THR A 384 23.57 6.34 -20.86
CA THR A 384 24.43 7.24 -21.65
C THR A 384 25.38 8.11 -20.83
N LYS A 385 25.20 8.21 -19.50
CA LYS A 385 26.11 8.94 -18.60
C LYS A 385 27.05 8.02 -17.83
N ALA A 386 26.66 6.76 -17.61
CA ALA A 386 27.51 5.74 -17.01
C ALA A 386 28.52 5.17 -18.04
N GLN A 387 28.14 5.10 -19.32
CA GLN A 387 29.05 4.87 -20.43
C GLN A 387 29.78 6.18 -20.78
N GLY A 388 30.83 6.51 -20.02
CA GLY A 388 31.73 7.61 -20.39
C GLY A 388 32.24 7.42 -21.82
N LYS A 389 32.22 8.50 -22.61
CA LYS A 389 32.84 8.58 -23.95
C LYS A 389 34.20 7.86 -23.96
N PRO A 390 34.52 7.05 -24.99
CA PRO A 390 35.87 6.52 -25.13
C PRO A 390 36.83 7.72 -25.18
N ALA A 391 37.87 7.67 -24.37
CA ALA A 391 38.97 8.62 -24.46
C ALA A 391 39.53 8.51 -25.88
N THR A 392 39.31 9.53 -26.69
CA THR A 392 40.10 9.72 -27.91
C THR A 392 41.54 9.90 -27.45
N LEU A 393 42.34 8.85 -27.60
CA LEU A 393 43.79 8.95 -27.65
C LEU A 393 44.10 9.96 -28.77
N LYS A 394 44.62 11.12 -28.39
CA LYS A 394 45.31 11.99 -29.32
C LYS A 394 46.73 11.46 -29.44
N ASP A 395 47.01 10.78 -30.53
CA ASP A 395 48.36 10.63 -31.05
C ASP A 395 48.77 11.98 -31.66
N SER A 396 49.70 12.67 -30.98
CA SER A 396 50.70 13.58 -31.55
C SER A 396 51.52 14.20 -30.41
#